data_AF-A0AAX0S2Q5-F1
#
_entry.id   AF-A0AAX0S2Q5-F1
#
_cell.length_a   1.000
_cell.length_b   1.000
_cell.length_c   1.000
_cell.angle_alpha   90.00
_cell.angle_beta   90.00
_cell.angle_gamma   90.00
#
_symmetry.space_group_name_H-M   'P 1'
#
loop_
_entity.id
_entity.type
_entity.pdbx_description
1 polymer ?
#
loop_
_entity_poly.entity_id
_entity_poly.type
_entity_poly.pdbx_seq_one_letter_code
_entity_poly.pdbx_strand_id
1 'polypeptide(L)'
;MEWALVILFGVAVLLFILSFIKKDSIKVDKQLEQFASTFGDEVNQLQEKIRKIEIDTEITAQETGILAGSSEQRLLLREVLDLHKRGYSFESIALKTQQSENEIERLLTPYIKTNERRNVANDI
;
A
#
# COMPACT_ATOMS: atom_id res chain seq x y z
N MET A 1 -53.05 11.36 44.25
CA MET A 1 -51.79 10.70 44.67
C MET A 1 -51.58 9.39 43.90
N GLU A 2 -52.56 8.48 43.85
CA GLU A 2 -52.45 7.16 43.21
C GLU A 2 -52.28 7.20 41.67
N TRP A 3 -52.92 8.17 41.00
CA TRP A 3 -52.81 8.35 39.54
C TRP A 3 -51.38 8.68 39.06
N ALA A 4 -50.59 9.35 39.90
CA ALA A 4 -49.20 9.68 39.57
C ALA A 4 -48.32 8.42 39.51
N LEU A 5 -48.57 7.44 40.37
CA LEU A 5 -47.84 6.17 40.38
C LEU A 5 -48.15 5.33 39.14
N VAL A 6 -49.40 5.31 38.69
CA VAL A 6 -49.81 4.57 37.49
C VAL A 6 -49.15 5.14 36.24
N ILE A 7 -49.13 6.47 36.10
CA ILE A 7 -48.50 7.14 34.96
C ILE A 7 -46.98 6.92 35.00
N LEU A 8 -46.36 7.06 36.16
CA LEU A 8 -44.91 6.84 36.32
C LEU A 8 -44.51 5.41 35.96
N PHE A 9 -45.30 4.42 36.41
CA PHE A 9 -45.07 3.03 36.09
C PHE A 9 -45.24 2.75 34.59
N GLY A 10 -46.26 3.34 33.95
CA GLY A 10 -46.46 3.25 32.50
C GLY A 10 -45.28 3.81 31.70
N VAL A 11 -44.76 4.98 32.10
CA VAL A 11 -43.57 5.58 31.47
C VAL A 11 -42.34 4.70 31.67
N ALA A 12 -42.16 4.11 32.85
CA ALA A 12 -41.03 3.22 33.12
C ALA A 12 -41.07 1.97 32.25
N VAL A 13 -42.23 1.33 32.10
CA VAL A 13 -42.40 0.17 31.21
C VAL A 13 -42.16 0.55 29.75
N LEU A 14 -42.65 1.71 29.32
CA LEU A 14 -42.44 2.20 27.96
C LEU A 14 -40.94 2.44 27.66
N LEU A 15 -40.23 3.12 28.57
CA LEU A 15 -38.78 3.33 28.47
C LEU A 15 -38.00 2.01 28.53
N PHE A 16 -38.45 1.06 29.33
CA PHE A 16 -37.84 -0.27 29.43
C PHE A 16 -37.92 -1.01 28.10
N ILE A 17 -39.07 -1.01 27.44
CA ILE A 17 -39.25 -1.61 26.10
C ILE A 17 -38.35 -0.90 25.07
N LEU A 18 -38.31 0.44 25.07
CA LEU A 18 -37.45 1.22 24.18
C LEU A 18 -35.95 0.95 24.40
N SER A 19 -35.54 0.60 25.62
CA SER A 19 -34.14 0.32 25.95
C SER A 19 -33.58 -0.91 25.23
N PHE A 20 -34.42 -1.89 24.88
CA PHE A 20 -33.96 -3.09 24.17
C PHE A 20 -33.66 -2.83 22.69
N ILE A 21 -34.24 -1.79 22.08
CA ILE A 21 -34.11 -1.47 20.65
C ILE A 21 -32.71 -0.91 20.31
N LYS A 22 -32.00 -0.28 21.25
CA LYS A 22 -30.66 0.28 21.00
C LYS A 22 -29.56 -0.77 20.80
N LYS A 23 -29.79 -2.05 21.12
CA LYS A 23 -28.74 -3.07 21.15
C LYS A 23 -28.25 -3.54 19.77
N ASP A 24 -28.99 -3.27 18.69
CA ASP A 24 -28.59 -3.69 17.34
C ASP A 24 -27.52 -2.79 16.67
N SER A 25 -27.41 -1.53 17.08
CA SER A 25 -26.39 -0.59 16.57
C SER A 25 -24.96 -1.07 16.78
N ILE A 26 -24.67 -1.68 17.93
CA ILE A 26 -23.34 -2.18 18.31
C ILE A 26 -22.88 -3.34 17.41
N LYS A 27 -23.82 -4.11 16.84
CA LYS A 27 -23.48 -5.20 15.90
C LYS A 27 -23.16 -4.66 14.52
N VAL A 28 -23.82 -3.59 14.09
CA VAL A 28 -23.58 -2.93 12.80
C VAL A 28 -22.18 -2.31 12.78
N ASP A 29 -21.78 -1.61 13.85
CA ASP A 29 -20.45 -0.99 13.93
C ASP A 29 -19.33 -2.03 13.84
N LYS A 30 -19.45 -3.16 14.55
CA LYS A 30 -18.43 -4.23 14.51
C LYS A 30 -18.33 -4.90 13.14
N GLN A 31 -19.45 -5.11 12.46
CA GLN A 31 -19.44 -5.68 11.11
C GLN A 31 -18.84 -4.70 10.10
N LEU A 32 -19.13 -3.41 10.25
CA LEU A 32 -18.57 -2.36 9.41
C LEU A 32 -17.05 -2.21 9.62
N GLU A 33 -16.59 -2.31 10.87
CA GLU A 33 -15.17 -2.26 11.24
C GLU A 33 -14.39 -3.46 10.67
N GLN A 34 -14.96 -4.67 10.75
CA GLN A 34 -14.37 -5.86 10.12
C GLN A 34 -14.31 -5.72 8.59
N PHE A 35 -15.39 -5.25 7.96
CA PHE A 35 -15.43 -5.04 6.51
C PHE A 35 -14.42 -3.98 6.05
N ALA A 36 -14.30 -2.87 6.78
CA ALA A 36 -13.32 -1.82 6.50
C ALA A 36 -11.88 -2.34 6.61
N SER A 37 -11.58 -3.16 7.62
CA SER A 37 -10.26 -3.78 7.77
C SER A 37 -9.94 -4.72 6.62
N THR A 38 -10.82 -5.67 6.32
CA THR A 38 -10.60 -6.64 5.23
C THR A 38 -10.49 -5.96 3.88
N PHE A 39 -11.34 -4.98 3.60
CA PHE A 39 -11.27 -4.23 2.35
C PHE A 39 -9.98 -3.42 2.22
N GLY A 40 -9.52 -2.79 3.31
CA GLY A 40 -8.23 -2.09 3.33
C GLY A 40 -7.05 -3.03 3.01
N ASP A 41 -7.02 -4.21 3.63
CA ASP A 41 -5.99 -5.22 3.39
C ASP A 41 -6.02 -5.74 1.94
N GLU A 42 -7.21 -5.96 1.38
CA GLU A 42 -7.38 -6.38 -0.02
C GLU A 42 -6.91 -5.32 -1.01
N VAL A 43 -7.23 -4.04 -0.77
CA VAL A 43 -6.77 -2.92 -1.61
C VAL A 43 -5.25 -2.78 -1.56
N ASN A 44 -4.65 -2.91 -0.36
CA ASN A 44 -3.20 -2.88 -0.20
C ASN A 44 -2.52 -4.02 -0.98
N GLN A 45 -3.04 -5.24 -0.86
CA GLN A 45 -2.53 -6.40 -1.61
C GLN A 45 -2.70 -6.22 -3.13
N LEU A 46 -3.82 -5.64 -3.57
CA LEU A 46 -4.05 -5.35 -4.98
C LEU A 46 -3.04 -4.31 -5.51
N GLN A 47 -2.79 -3.24 -4.75
CA GLN A 47 -1.79 -2.23 -5.10
C GLN A 47 -0.39 -2.83 -5.23
N GLU A 48 -0.01 -3.75 -4.33
CA GLU A 48 1.28 -4.44 -4.38
C GLU A 48 1.39 -5.33 -5.64
N LYS A 49 0.31 -6.05 -5.99
CA LYS A 49 0.24 -6.86 -7.21
C LYS A 49 0.34 -6.01 -8.47
N ILE A 50 -0.35 -4.87 -8.52
CA ILE A 50 -0.28 -3.94 -9.66
C ILE A 50 1.14 -3.41 -9.83
N ARG A 51 1.81 -2.99 -8.74
CA ARG A 51 3.19 -2.52 -8.80
C ARG A 51 4.14 -3.58 -9.37
N LYS A 52 3.97 -4.82 -8.93
CA LYS A 52 4.73 -5.98 -9.43
C LYS A 52 4.56 -6.14 -10.95
N ILE A 53 3.32 -6.09 -11.44
CA ILE A 53 3.01 -6.18 -12.87
C ILE A 53 3.58 -5.00 -13.66
N GLU A 54 3.52 -3.78 -13.13
CA GLU A 54 4.08 -2.59 -13.77
C GLU A 54 5.59 -2.74 -13.97
N ILE A 55 6.31 -3.19 -12.94
CA ILE A 55 7.76 -3.44 -13.02
C ILE A 55 8.05 -4.56 -14.04
N ASP A 56 7.30 -5.67 -13.99
CA ASP A 56 7.50 -6.80 -14.90
C ASP A 56 7.24 -6.39 -16.37
N THR A 57 6.28 -5.49 -16.60
CA THR A 57 5.97 -4.91 -17.92
C THR A 57 7.07 -3.97 -18.38
N GLU A 58 7.59 -3.11 -17.50
CA GLU A 58 8.70 -2.19 -17.82
C GLU A 58 9.98 -2.96 -18.16
N ILE A 59 10.29 -4.01 -17.40
CA ILE A 59 11.40 -4.94 -17.70
C ILE A 59 11.18 -5.57 -19.07
N THR A 60 10.00 -6.14 -19.32
CA THR A 60 9.71 -6.81 -20.61
C THR A 60 9.77 -5.85 -21.79
N ALA A 61 9.32 -4.60 -21.62
CA ALA A 61 9.33 -3.57 -22.66
C ALA A 61 10.75 -3.05 -22.98
N GLN A 62 11.69 -3.10 -22.03
CA GLN A 62 13.07 -2.68 -22.26
C GLN A 62 14.00 -3.85 -22.62
N GLU A 63 13.71 -5.06 -22.16
CA GLU A 63 14.46 -6.28 -22.49
C GLU A 63 14.22 -6.80 -23.92
N THR A 64 13.37 -6.16 -24.73
CA THR A 64 13.16 -6.51 -26.16
C THR A 64 14.41 -6.41 -27.06
N GLY A 65 15.59 -6.09 -26.53
CA GLY A 65 16.82 -6.09 -27.32
C GLY A 65 18.12 -6.41 -26.58
N ILE A 66 18.13 -6.55 -25.24
CA ILE A 66 19.37 -6.71 -24.48
C ILE A 66 19.17 -7.80 -23.43
N LEU A 67 19.73 -8.98 -23.73
CA LEU A 67 20.01 -10.09 -22.82
C LEU A 67 18.82 -10.50 -21.94
N ALA A 68 18.11 -11.57 -22.35
CA ALA A 68 17.34 -12.38 -21.42
C ALA A 68 18.30 -12.94 -20.35
N GLY A 69 18.51 -12.19 -19.28
CA GLY A 69 19.33 -12.59 -18.15
C GLY A 69 18.78 -13.85 -17.51
N SER A 70 19.60 -14.53 -16.70
CA SER A 70 19.13 -15.65 -15.88
C SER A 70 17.95 -15.21 -15.00
N SER A 71 17.13 -16.17 -14.56
CA SER A 71 16.02 -15.91 -13.64
C SER A 71 16.44 -15.15 -12.38
N GLU A 72 17.66 -15.41 -11.88
CA GLU A 72 18.23 -14.70 -10.73
C GLU A 72 18.51 -13.23 -11.03
N GLN A 73 19.02 -12.93 -12.22
CA GLN A 73 19.34 -11.57 -12.62
C GLN A 73 18.07 -10.72 -12.82
N ARG A 74 16.98 -11.34 -13.29
CA ARG A 74 15.65 -10.70 -13.34
C ARG A 74 15.08 -10.42 -11.95
N LEU A 75 15.24 -11.34 -11.00
CA LEU A 75 14.78 -11.13 -9.62
C LEU A 75 15.54 -9.97 -8.96
N LEU A 76 16.86 -9.94 -9.15
CA LEU A 76 17.71 -8.86 -8.64
C LEU A 76 17.35 -7.52 -9.28
N LEU A 77 17.15 -7.47 -10.60
CA LEU A 77 16.73 -6.25 -11.30
C LEU A 77 15.39 -5.73 -10.78
N ARG A 78 14.42 -6.62 -10.55
CA ARG A 78 13.10 -6.27 -10.02
C ARG A 78 13.18 -5.66 -8.62
N GLU A 79 14.03 -6.22 -7.77
CA GLU A 79 14.28 -5.68 -6.42
C GLU A 79 14.96 -4.31 -6.48
N VAL A 80 15.98 -4.16 -7.32
CA VAL A 80 16.69 -2.90 -7.53
C VAL A 80 15.76 -1.80 -8.06
N LEU A 81 14.89 -2.11 -9.03
CA LEU A 81 13.91 -1.18 -9.57
C LEU A 81 12.85 -0.77 -8.55
N ASP A 82 12.32 -1.71 -7.75
CA ASP A 82 11.36 -1.38 -6.68
C ASP A 82 11.99 -0.44 -5.65
N LEU A 83 13.22 -0.72 -5.19
CA LEU A 83 13.93 0.15 -4.25
C LEU A 83 14.20 1.54 -4.84
N HIS A 84 14.62 1.63 -6.09
CA HIS A 84 14.83 2.91 -6.76
C HIS A 84 13.53 3.72 -6.90
N LYS A 85 12.43 3.08 -7.34
CA LYS A 85 11.10 3.74 -7.44
C LYS A 85 10.56 4.21 -6.08
N ARG A 86 10.98 3.58 -4.99
CA ARG A 86 10.66 3.99 -3.61
C ARG A 86 11.54 5.15 -3.09
N GLY A 87 12.52 5.61 -3.86
CA GLY A 87 13.37 6.76 -3.54
C GLY A 87 14.62 6.43 -2.70
N TYR A 88 15.03 5.17 -2.63
CA TYR A 88 16.29 4.81 -1.98
C TYR A 88 17.50 5.29 -2.82
N SER A 89 18.58 5.73 -2.15
CA SER A 89 19.84 6.07 -2.82
C SER A 89 20.55 4.83 -3.38
N PHE A 90 21.41 5.00 -4.38
CA PHE A 90 22.20 3.90 -4.94
C PHE A 90 23.03 3.16 -3.87
N GLU A 91 23.66 3.88 -2.94
CA GLU A 91 24.36 3.32 -1.77
C GLU A 91 23.44 2.43 -0.93
N SER A 92 22.23 2.92 -0.59
CA SER A 92 21.27 2.15 0.22
C SER A 92 20.78 0.90 -0.48
N ILE A 93 20.63 0.96 -1.81
CA ILE A 93 20.23 -0.18 -2.65
C ILE A 93 21.36 -1.20 -2.69
N ALA A 94 22.59 -0.76 -2.96
CA ALA A 94 23.80 -1.61 -3.00
C ALA A 94 23.99 -2.39 -1.69
N LEU A 95 23.82 -1.71 -0.55
CA LEU A 95 23.88 -2.35 0.78
C LEU A 95 22.78 -3.40 0.98
N LYS A 96 21.56 -3.16 0.50
CA LYS A 96 20.42 -4.08 0.66
C LYS A 96 20.53 -5.31 -0.24
N THR A 97 21.01 -5.14 -1.47
CA THR A 97 21.12 -6.21 -2.47
C THR A 97 22.49 -6.88 -2.48
N GLN A 98 23.41 -6.45 -1.60
CA GLN A 98 24.79 -6.93 -1.50
C GLN A 98 25.57 -6.78 -2.83
N GLN A 99 25.25 -5.74 -3.59
CA GLN A 99 25.92 -5.37 -4.83
C GLN A 99 26.80 -4.14 -4.63
N SER A 100 27.67 -3.85 -5.60
CA SER A 100 28.38 -2.56 -5.60
C SER A 100 27.51 -1.46 -6.19
N GLU A 101 27.75 -0.21 -5.80
CA GLU A 101 27.03 0.95 -6.36
C GLU A 101 27.15 1.03 -7.88
N ASN A 102 28.32 0.71 -8.44
CA ASN A 102 28.55 0.67 -9.89
C ASN A 102 27.67 -0.38 -10.59
N GLU A 103 27.45 -1.54 -9.95
CA GLU A 103 26.57 -2.59 -10.48
C GLU A 103 25.11 -2.12 -10.46
N ILE A 104 24.69 -1.45 -9.38
CA ILE A 104 23.35 -0.85 -9.27
C ILE A 104 23.12 0.21 -10.33
N GLU A 105 24.09 1.10 -10.54
CA GLU A 105 24.05 2.13 -11.58
C GLU A 105 23.91 1.50 -12.97
N ARG A 106 24.72 0.48 -13.28
CA ARG A 106 24.65 -0.23 -14.57
C ARG A 106 23.30 -0.89 -14.79
N LEU A 107 22.73 -1.51 -13.76
CA LEU A 107 21.41 -2.17 -13.84
C LEU A 107 20.27 -1.18 -14.03
N LEU A 108 20.37 0.00 -13.43
CA LEU A 108 19.34 1.04 -13.52
C LEU A 108 19.50 1.94 -14.76
N THR A 109 20.69 1.98 -15.37
CA THR A 109 21.00 2.83 -16.54
C THR A 109 19.95 2.75 -17.67
N PRO A 110 19.46 1.55 -18.07
CA PRO A 110 18.44 1.47 -19.13
C PRO A 110 17.09 2.09 -18.70
N TYR A 111 16.78 2.02 -17.41
CA TYR A 111 15.46 2.30 -16.83
C TYR A 111 15.32 3.73 -16.27
N ILE A 112 16.43 4.36 -15.91
CA ILE A 112 16.46 5.76 -15.50
C ILE A 112 16.50 6.63 -16.74
N LYS A 113 15.40 7.33 -17.05
CA LYS A 113 15.48 8.48 -17.95
C LYS A 113 16.44 9.50 -17.34
N THR A 114 17.62 9.64 -17.93
CA THR A 114 18.62 10.69 -17.70
C THR A 114 17.95 12.02 -17.35
N ASN A 115 17.92 12.34 -16.05
CA ASN A 115 17.57 13.66 -15.52
C ASN A 115 18.84 14.51 -15.34
N GLU A 116 19.86 14.34 -16.20
CA GLU A 116 21.15 15.06 -16.17
C GLU A 116 21.05 16.56 -16.51
N ARG A 117 19.87 17.18 -16.55
CA ARG A 117 19.75 18.62 -16.84
C ARG A 117 19.71 19.54 -15.62
N ARG A 118 19.64 19.01 -14.39
CA ARG A 118 19.46 19.87 -13.20
C ARG A 118 20.74 20.33 -12.49
N ASN A 119 21.93 19.85 -12.88
CA ASN A 119 23.16 20.16 -12.13
C ASN A 119 24.27 20.87 -12.93
N VAL A 120 24.01 21.31 -14.17
CA VAL A 120 24.98 22.07 -14.98
C VAL A 120 24.65 23.56 -15.11
N ALA A 121 23.62 24.06 -14.40
CA ALA A 121 23.18 25.45 -14.50
C ALA A 121 23.65 26.36 -13.34
N ASN A 122 24.51 25.89 -12.43
CA ASN A 122 24.98 26.70 -11.30
C ASN A 122 26.50 26.89 -11.23
N ASP A 123 27.19 26.86 -12.38
CA ASP A 123 28.63 27.20 -12.40
C ASP A 123 29.02 27.88 -13.73
N ILE A 124 28.51 29.09 -13.97
CA ILE A 124 29.11 30.14 -14.83
C ILE A 124 28.85 31.51 -14.19
#